data_AF-D2W0I1-F1
#
_entry.id   AF-D2W0I1-F1
#
_cell.length_a   1.000
_cell.length_b   1.000
_cell.length_c   1.000
_cell.angle_alpha   90.00
_cell.angle_beta   90.00
_cell.angle_gamma   90.00
#
_symmetry.space_group_name_H-M   'P 1'
#
loop_
_entity.id
_entity.type
_entity.pdbx_description
1 polymer ?
#
loop_
_entity_poly.entity_id
_entity_poly.type
_entity_poly.pdbx_seq_one_letter_code
_entity_poly.pdbx_strand_id
1 'polypeptide(L)'
;MLNLLSSSKSSSKSSKSSASSYYAPASSGAAGEMYSPIHQFVAASCKNILICGCGGGFDVYSGLPLYFDFKAMGKNVYLANLAFTDVSRMDKKTENIELPSYKGKNTLFAVNAESDNHDLEYFPEKYLCEYLKKEHIEENPIVYTFSRETGVVGITEGYEIIIKRHDIDMMIIVDGGNDVMMRGNETGLGSPQEDSMSVVGAYGISTSVLPMERRIVTCIGFGVDHYHGVNSCLFFENTSEIITKFDNGFLGVCSVVREWNCFKQFKKSCQYTFNIMKKAPSIVSSCIIAAIEGQYGNYHPPEIKSRTSGSTLYINPMMSMYWFYSLNSIANQLLYKKFIETSKSMEDLNRGLRTYRNNLKTMRKPSPFPH
;
A
#
# COMPACT_ATOMS: atom_id res chain seq x y z
N MET A 1 -59.47 11.58 -61.02
CA MET A 1 -59.81 10.43 -60.18
C MET A 1 -59.04 10.59 -58.87
N LEU A 2 -59.80 10.81 -57.78
CA LEU A 2 -59.50 10.68 -56.35
C LEU A 2 -58.04 10.46 -55.86
N ASN A 3 -57.71 11.24 -54.80
CA ASN A 3 -57.06 10.78 -53.54
C ASN A 3 -55.55 10.46 -53.56
N LEU A 4 -54.72 10.55 -52.50
CA LEU A 4 -54.90 10.52 -51.03
C LEU A 4 -53.57 10.98 -50.33
N LEU A 5 -53.72 11.51 -49.10
CA LEU A 5 -52.88 11.48 -47.88
C LEU A 5 -51.46 10.87 -47.87
N SER A 6 -50.55 11.49 -47.08
CA SER A 6 -49.69 10.83 -46.06
C SER A 6 -48.97 11.90 -45.17
N SER A 7 -49.21 11.93 -43.85
CA SER A 7 -48.37 11.40 -42.73
C SER A 7 -47.03 12.15 -42.55
N SER A 8 -46.44 12.41 -41.38
CA SER A 8 -46.76 12.38 -39.94
C SER A 8 -45.44 12.73 -39.23
N LYS A 9 -45.47 13.48 -38.13
CA LYS A 9 -44.29 13.94 -37.37
C LYS A 9 -43.53 12.79 -36.68
N SER A 10 -42.20 12.86 -36.64
CA SER A 10 -41.44 12.45 -35.45
C SER A 10 -40.20 13.33 -35.27
N SER A 11 -40.13 13.99 -34.11
CA SER A 11 -39.03 14.85 -33.67
C SER A 11 -38.17 14.07 -32.69
N SER A 12 -36.98 13.66 -33.09
CA SER A 12 -35.96 13.13 -32.18
C SER A 12 -35.17 14.29 -31.57
N LYS A 13 -35.32 14.46 -30.25
CA LYS A 13 -34.44 15.31 -29.43
C LYS A 13 -33.12 14.55 -29.24
N SER A 14 -32.03 15.02 -29.84
CA SER A 14 -30.69 14.63 -29.42
C SER A 14 -30.24 15.55 -28.28
N SER A 15 -29.98 14.94 -27.13
CA SER A 15 -29.35 15.54 -25.97
C SER A 15 -27.91 15.90 -26.33
N LYS A 16 -27.56 17.19 -26.23
CA LYS A 16 -26.16 17.64 -26.25
C LYS A 16 -25.49 17.10 -24.98
N SER A 17 -24.57 16.14 -25.15
CA SER A 17 -23.66 15.72 -24.11
C SER A 17 -22.74 16.89 -23.75
N SER A 18 -22.72 17.24 -22.48
CA SER A 18 -21.73 18.14 -21.90
C SER A 18 -20.38 17.43 -21.94
N ALA A 19 -19.53 17.82 -22.89
CA ALA A 19 -18.14 17.41 -22.90
C ALA A 19 -17.47 17.92 -21.61
N SER A 20 -17.17 16.97 -20.73
CA SER A 20 -16.29 17.12 -19.58
C SER A 20 -15.00 17.82 -20.02
N SER A 21 -14.74 18.99 -19.45
CA SER A 21 -13.49 19.73 -19.64
C SER A 21 -12.31 18.84 -19.28
N TYR A 22 -11.46 18.57 -20.27
CA TYR A 22 -10.18 17.90 -20.08
C TYR A 22 -9.32 18.67 -19.06
N TYR A 23 -8.85 17.94 -18.07
CA TYR A 23 -7.94 18.39 -17.02
C TYR A 23 -6.65 18.97 -17.64
N ALA A 24 -6.34 20.22 -17.31
CA ALA A 24 -4.98 20.73 -17.43
C ALA A 24 -4.13 20.10 -16.31
N PRO A 25 -2.90 19.61 -16.58
CA PRO A 25 -2.04 19.11 -15.52
C PRO A 25 -1.62 20.28 -14.62
N ALA A 26 -1.89 20.14 -13.32
CA ALA A 26 -1.45 21.09 -12.31
C ALA A 26 0.01 20.83 -11.92
N SER A 27 0.73 21.94 -11.70
CA SER A 27 2.07 22.11 -11.12
C SER A 27 3.28 21.80 -12.01
N SER A 28 3.95 22.89 -12.41
CA SER A 28 5.40 22.90 -12.63
C SER A 28 6.09 22.69 -11.29
N GLY A 29 6.42 21.44 -10.93
CA GLY A 29 7.14 21.13 -9.69
C GLY A 29 8.48 21.84 -9.63
N ALA A 30 8.90 22.27 -8.43
CA ALA A 30 10.23 22.85 -8.24
C ALA A 30 11.32 21.76 -8.42
N ALA A 31 12.55 22.18 -8.76
CA ALA A 31 13.65 21.23 -8.91
C ALA A 31 13.87 20.42 -7.61
N GLY A 32 13.74 19.09 -7.69
CA GLY A 32 13.92 18.19 -6.54
C GLY A 32 12.64 17.69 -5.87
N GLU A 33 11.46 18.04 -6.41
CA GLU A 33 10.15 17.52 -5.97
C GLU A 33 9.68 16.34 -6.84
N MET A 34 8.89 15.44 -6.25
CA MET A 34 8.31 14.32 -6.98
C MET A 34 7.27 14.81 -7.97
N TYR A 35 7.19 14.13 -9.12
CA TYR A 35 6.08 14.28 -10.06
C TYR A 35 5.42 12.92 -10.26
N SER A 36 4.15 12.81 -9.86
CA SER A 36 3.46 11.53 -9.82
C SER A 36 2.00 11.65 -10.28
N PRO A 37 1.46 10.63 -10.98
CA PRO A 37 0.03 10.55 -11.27
C PRO A 37 -0.84 10.65 -10.02
N ILE A 38 -0.33 10.29 -8.83
CA ILE A 38 -1.09 10.37 -7.58
C ILE A 38 -1.50 11.81 -7.23
N HIS A 39 -0.71 12.81 -7.65
CA HIS A 39 -0.97 14.22 -7.35
C HIS A 39 -2.28 14.72 -7.93
N GLN A 40 -2.74 14.16 -9.05
CA GLN A 40 -4.04 14.53 -9.62
C GLN A 40 -5.23 14.08 -8.76
N PHE A 41 -5.04 13.05 -7.94
CA PHE A 41 -6.06 12.54 -7.02
C PHE A 41 -6.00 13.25 -5.66
N VAL A 42 -4.83 13.76 -5.27
CA VAL A 42 -4.63 14.63 -4.11
C VAL A 42 -5.05 16.06 -4.47
N ALA A 43 -6.37 16.27 -4.55
CA ALA A 43 -6.92 17.60 -4.81
C ALA A 43 -6.41 18.64 -3.79
N ALA A 44 -6.41 19.93 -4.15
CA ALA A 44 -6.05 21.00 -3.22
C ALA A 44 -6.85 20.95 -1.91
N SER A 45 -8.10 20.48 -1.96
CA SER A 45 -8.98 20.31 -0.80
C SER A 45 -8.64 19.11 0.09
N CYS A 46 -7.91 18.11 -0.42
CA CYS A 46 -7.44 16.97 0.36
C CYS A 46 -6.36 17.45 1.31
N LYS A 47 -6.58 17.40 2.63
CA LYS A 47 -5.66 17.90 3.66
C LYS A 47 -5.04 16.77 4.47
N ASN A 48 -5.83 15.76 4.81
CA ASN A 48 -5.45 14.69 5.72
C ASN A 48 -5.33 13.37 4.95
N ILE A 49 -4.12 12.82 4.86
CA ILE A 49 -3.81 11.61 4.09
C ILE A 49 -3.33 10.53 5.04
N LEU A 50 -3.95 9.35 4.97
CA LEU A 50 -3.49 8.17 5.69
C LEU A 50 -2.68 7.28 4.74
N ILE A 51 -1.43 6.99 5.09
CA ILE A 51 -0.58 6.02 4.39
C ILE A 51 -0.46 4.79 5.29
N CYS A 52 -0.87 3.63 4.78
CA CYS A 52 -0.80 2.35 5.50
C CYS A 52 0.13 1.38 4.79
N GLY A 53 1.01 0.69 5.51
CA GLY A 53 1.67 -0.50 4.96
C GLY A 53 0.66 -1.59 4.63
N CYS A 54 0.85 -2.27 3.49
CA CYS A 54 -0.06 -3.32 3.00
C CYS A 54 0.15 -4.64 3.72
N GLY A 55 1.38 -5.07 3.90
CA GLY A 55 1.72 -6.28 4.64
C GLY A 55 1.96 -5.94 6.10
N GLY A 56 3.23 -5.80 6.48
CA GLY A 56 3.65 -5.44 7.82
C GLY A 56 5.15 -5.21 7.95
N GLY A 57 5.61 -4.89 9.17
CA GLY A 57 7.03 -4.61 9.40
C GLY A 57 7.50 -3.34 8.67
N PHE A 58 8.25 -3.47 7.57
CA PHE A 58 8.81 -2.30 6.86
C PHE A 58 7.94 -1.74 5.72
N ASP A 59 6.75 -2.28 5.46
CA ASP A 59 5.93 -1.75 4.35
C ASP A 59 5.50 -0.29 4.51
N VAL A 60 5.32 0.17 5.76
CA VAL A 60 5.14 1.60 6.04
C VAL A 60 6.32 2.46 5.53
N TYR A 61 7.55 1.91 5.51
CA TYR A 61 8.72 2.59 4.95
C TYR A 61 8.63 2.71 3.43
N SER A 62 8.02 1.75 2.75
CA SER A 62 7.75 1.80 1.31
C SER A 62 6.81 2.94 0.95
N GLY A 63 6.04 3.48 1.91
CA GLY A 63 5.23 4.69 1.74
C GLY A 63 5.96 6.02 2.02
N LEU A 64 7.20 5.99 2.53
CA LEU A 64 7.87 7.21 2.98
C LEU A 64 8.23 8.23 1.88
N PRO A 65 8.61 7.83 0.67
CA PRO A 65 8.73 8.78 -0.43
C PRO A 65 7.44 9.59 -0.63
N LEU A 66 6.27 8.95 -0.58
CA LEU A 66 4.97 9.65 -0.65
C LEU A 66 4.70 10.50 0.60
N TYR A 67 5.03 9.99 1.79
CA TYR A 67 4.90 10.74 3.04
C TYR A 67 5.65 12.08 2.98
N PHE A 68 6.95 12.06 2.64
CA PHE A 68 7.77 13.26 2.61
C PHE A 68 7.34 14.22 1.50
N ASP A 69 6.89 13.69 0.38
CA ASP A 69 6.37 14.49 -0.72
C ASP A 69 5.07 15.22 -0.36
N PHE A 70 4.09 14.51 0.21
CA PHE A 70 2.85 15.14 0.66
C PHE A 70 3.05 16.11 1.82
N LYS A 71 3.99 15.84 2.75
CA LYS A 71 4.40 16.81 3.78
C LYS A 71 4.98 18.08 3.15
N ALA A 72 5.81 17.96 2.11
CA ALA A 72 6.34 19.12 1.37
C ALA A 72 5.23 19.92 0.67
N MET A 73 4.15 19.27 0.24
CA MET A 73 2.93 19.90 -0.27
C MET A 73 2.03 20.51 0.83
N GLY A 74 2.47 20.52 2.09
CA GLY A 74 1.73 21.08 3.22
C GLY A 74 0.52 20.25 3.66
N LYS A 75 0.50 18.95 3.36
CA LYS A 75 -0.56 18.03 3.81
C LYS A 75 -0.25 17.48 5.21
N ASN A 76 -1.31 17.12 5.94
CA ASN A 76 -1.19 16.31 7.14
C ASN A 76 -1.14 14.84 6.70
N VAL A 77 -0.08 14.14 7.09
CA VAL A 77 0.12 12.74 6.69
C VAL A 77 0.21 11.87 7.95
N TYR A 78 -0.66 10.88 8.00
CA TYR A 78 -0.79 9.93 9.09
C TYR A 78 -0.30 8.57 8.62
N LEU A 79 0.28 7.80 9.54
CA LEU A 79 0.87 6.50 9.22
C LEU A 79 0.13 5.39 9.96
N ALA A 80 -0.05 4.25 9.29
CA ALA A 80 -0.48 3.02 9.92
C ALA A 80 0.29 1.81 9.37
N ASN A 81 0.34 0.72 10.13
CA ASN A 81 1.01 -0.50 9.72
C ASN A 81 0.50 -1.71 10.52
N LEU A 82 0.66 -2.91 9.98
CA LEU A 82 0.62 -4.14 10.77
C LEU A 82 2.01 -4.41 11.37
N ALA A 83 2.11 -4.47 12.69
CA ALA A 83 3.39 -4.78 13.33
C ALA A 83 3.76 -6.23 13.16
N PHE A 84 5.05 -6.50 12.96
CA PHE A 84 5.61 -7.84 13.20
C PHE A 84 6.10 -8.04 14.64
N THR A 85 6.25 -6.94 15.36
CA THR A 85 6.50 -6.88 16.79
C THR A 85 5.25 -7.33 17.55
N ASP A 86 5.43 -8.05 18.66
CA ASP A 86 4.34 -8.30 19.60
C ASP A 86 4.00 -7.01 20.35
N VAL A 87 2.92 -6.37 19.91
CA VAL A 87 2.38 -5.13 20.51
C VAL A 87 1.45 -5.41 21.69
N SER A 88 1.16 -6.66 22.04
CA SER A 88 0.32 -6.94 23.22
C SER A 88 0.98 -6.48 24.54
N ARG A 89 2.31 -6.34 24.52
CA ARG A 89 3.17 -6.00 25.66
C ARG A 89 3.59 -4.53 25.71
N MET A 90 2.94 -3.67 24.93
CA MET A 90 3.20 -2.22 24.96
C MET A 90 3.05 -1.67 26.39
N ASP A 91 3.91 -0.71 26.72
CA ASP A 91 3.86 0.00 27.98
C ASP A 91 2.57 0.84 28.12
N LYS A 92 2.30 1.29 29.36
CA LYS A 92 1.11 2.10 29.65
C LYS A 92 1.15 3.50 29.02
N LYS A 93 2.28 3.92 28.47
CA LYS A 93 2.43 5.23 27.80
C LYS A 93 1.96 5.18 26.35
N THR A 94 1.87 3.99 25.78
CA THR A 94 1.35 3.78 24.44
C THR A 94 -0.18 3.66 24.52
N GLU A 95 -0.89 4.51 23.79
CA GLU A 95 -2.36 4.47 23.74
C GLU A 95 -2.81 3.17 23.08
N ASN A 96 -3.58 2.37 23.81
CA ASN A 96 -4.32 1.23 23.26
C ASN A 96 -5.70 1.69 22.81
N ILE A 97 -6.06 1.37 21.58
CA ILE A 97 -7.32 1.75 20.94
C ILE A 97 -8.18 0.50 20.83
N GLU A 98 -9.22 0.44 21.67
CA GLU A 98 -10.14 -0.70 21.68
C GLU A 98 -10.97 -0.75 20.39
N LEU A 99 -11.01 -1.93 19.77
CA LEU A 99 -11.84 -2.18 18.59
C LEU A 99 -13.18 -2.82 19.01
N PRO A 100 -14.32 -2.41 18.42
CA PRO A 100 -15.65 -2.93 18.79
C PRO A 100 -15.76 -4.47 18.81
N SER A 101 -15.13 -5.15 17.85
CA SER A 101 -15.16 -6.63 17.75
C SER A 101 -14.13 -7.34 18.63
N TYR A 102 -13.24 -6.61 19.30
CA TYR A 102 -12.09 -7.13 20.05
C TYR A 102 -12.07 -6.61 21.49
N LYS A 103 -13.24 -6.56 22.15
CA LYS A 103 -13.35 -6.05 23.52
C LYS A 103 -12.37 -6.72 24.48
N GLY A 104 -11.65 -5.91 25.24
CA GLY A 104 -10.62 -6.37 26.18
C GLY A 104 -9.38 -6.99 25.54
N LYS A 105 -9.17 -6.83 24.23
CA LYS A 105 -7.94 -7.24 23.53
C LYS A 105 -7.16 -6.03 23.04
N ASN A 106 -5.85 -6.20 23.05
CA ASN A 106 -4.86 -5.23 22.63
C ASN A 106 -4.58 -5.40 21.12
N THR A 107 -5.32 -4.68 20.28
CA THR A 107 -5.29 -4.93 18.82
C THR A 107 -4.77 -3.74 18.00
N LEU A 108 -4.97 -2.50 18.45
CA LEU A 108 -4.52 -1.30 17.75
C LEU A 108 -3.87 -0.35 18.75
N PHE A 109 -2.70 0.17 18.41
CA PHE A 109 -1.93 1.08 19.25
C PHE A 109 -1.51 2.34 18.49
N ALA A 110 -1.49 3.48 19.18
CA ALA A 110 -0.84 4.68 18.66
C ALA A 110 0.63 4.71 19.12
N VAL A 111 1.52 4.10 18.33
CA VAL A 111 2.96 3.99 18.65
C VAL A 111 3.65 5.32 18.38
N ASN A 112 4.41 5.82 19.35
CA ASN A 112 5.18 7.05 19.26
C ASN A 112 6.68 6.81 19.55
N ALA A 113 7.48 7.88 19.60
CA ALA A 113 8.93 7.77 19.82
C ALA A 113 9.30 7.26 21.23
N GLU A 114 8.43 7.47 22.22
CA GLU A 114 8.60 7.05 23.61
C GLU A 114 8.02 5.67 23.92
N SER A 115 7.27 5.09 22.98
CA SER A 115 6.67 3.76 23.10
C SER A 115 7.75 2.69 23.34
N ASP A 116 7.44 1.76 24.24
CA ASP A 116 8.30 0.61 24.56
C ASP A 116 7.45 -0.64 24.72
N ASN A 117 7.94 -1.79 24.25
CA ASN A 117 7.34 -3.11 24.46
C ASN A 117 8.26 -4.04 25.28
N HIS A 118 9.38 -3.51 25.78
CA HIS A 118 10.44 -4.18 26.53
C HIS A 118 11.20 -5.28 25.77
N ASP A 119 10.89 -5.51 24.50
CA ASP A 119 11.50 -6.50 23.60
C ASP A 119 11.70 -5.88 22.21
N LEU A 120 12.66 -4.96 22.14
CA LEU A 120 12.86 -4.03 21.03
C LEU A 120 13.83 -4.53 19.94
N GLU A 121 14.02 -5.86 19.80
CA GLU A 121 14.91 -6.40 18.75
C GLU A 121 14.44 -6.05 17.33
N TYR A 122 13.12 -5.94 17.14
CA TYR A 122 12.49 -5.53 15.88
C TYR A 122 11.27 -4.65 16.17
N PHE A 123 11.28 -3.37 15.78
CA PHE A 123 10.13 -2.48 15.90
C PHE A 123 10.23 -1.27 14.95
N PRO A 124 10.12 -1.48 13.63
CA PRO A 124 10.38 -0.45 12.63
C PRO A 124 9.46 0.77 12.76
N GLU A 125 8.21 0.59 13.19
CA GLU A 125 7.24 1.66 13.42
C GLU A 125 7.71 2.62 14.52
N LYS A 126 8.18 2.07 15.65
CA LYS A 126 8.69 2.87 16.77
C LYS A 126 9.94 3.65 16.38
N TYR A 127 10.89 3.00 15.70
CA TYR A 127 12.12 3.67 15.27
C TYR A 127 11.89 4.68 14.13
N LEU A 128 10.80 4.53 13.36
CA LEU A 128 10.35 5.58 12.46
C LEU A 128 9.89 6.81 13.23
N CYS A 129 9.08 6.62 14.29
CA CYS A 129 8.67 7.73 15.15
C CYS A 129 9.87 8.42 15.80
N GLU A 130 10.85 7.67 16.31
CA GLU A 130 12.09 8.27 16.83
C GLU A 130 12.82 9.11 15.78
N TYR A 131 13.00 8.58 14.57
CA TYR A 131 13.66 9.30 13.48
C TYR A 131 12.93 10.61 13.16
N LEU A 132 11.62 10.54 12.96
CA LEU A 132 10.80 11.72 12.62
C LEU A 132 10.87 12.80 13.70
N LYS A 133 10.87 12.39 14.98
CA LYS A 133 11.01 13.31 16.11
C LYS A 133 12.40 13.92 16.21
N LYS A 134 13.43 13.07 16.10
CA LYS A 134 14.83 13.47 16.22
C LYS A 134 15.27 14.45 15.13
N GLU A 135 14.82 14.23 13.90
CA GLU A 135 15.13 15.11 12.76
C GLU A 135 14.17 16.31 12.66
N HIS A 136 13.32 16.53 13.68
CA HIS A 136 12.35 17.63 13.74
C HIS A 136 11.38 17.67 12.54
N ILE A 137 11.07 16.50 11.98
CA ILE A 137 10.11 16.35 10.87
C ILE A 137 8.68 16.38 11.42
N GLU A 138 8.46 15.76 12.58
CA GLU A 138 7.21 15.82 13.33
C GLU A 138 7.51 15.98 14.82
N GLU A 139 6.74 16.83 15.50
CA GLU A 139 6.91 17.02 16.94
C GLU A 139 6.43 15.79 17.73
N ASN A 140 5.30 15.22 17.31
CA ASN A 140 4.64 14.08 17.95
C ASN A 140 4.27 13.00 16.91
N PRO A 141 5.26 12.32 16.32
CA PRO A 141 5.00 11.30 15.31
C PRO A 141 4.27 10.11 15.91
N ILE A 142 3.25 9.65 15.19
CA ILE A 142 2.47 8.46 15.52
C ILE A 142 2.43 7.54 14.30
N VAL A 143 2.70 6.26 14.53
CA VAL A 143 2.34 5.17 13.62
C VAL A 143 1.25 4.35 14.30
N TYR A 144 0.08 4.27 13.68
CA TYR A 144 -0.99 3.40 14.14
C TYR A 144 -0.66 1.95 13.82
N THR A 145 -0.46 1.16 14.85
CA THR A 145 0.10 -0.18 14.70
C THR A 145 -0.92 -1.24 15.09
N PHE A 146 -1.28 -2.08 14.13
CA PHE A 146 -2.16 -3.22 14.33
C PHE A 146 -1.36 -4.44 14.81
N SER A 147 -1.92 -5.19 15.76
CA SER A 147 -1.40 -6.51 16.17
C SER A 147 -1.62 -7.54 15.07
N ARG A 148 -0.66 -8.46 14.89
CA ARG A 148 -0.82 -9.63 13.98
C ARG A 148 -1.94 -10.58 14.40
N GLU A 149 -2.39 -10.50 15.65
CA GLU A 149 -3.49 -11.33 16.13
C GLU A 149 -4.86 -10.90 15.58
N THR A 150 -4.92 -9.73 14.93
CA THR A 150 -6.13 -9.23 14.27
C THR A 150 -6.48 -10.02 13.00
N GLY A 151 -7.70 -9.82 12.51
CA GLY A 151 -8.15 -10.24 11.18
C GLY A 151 -8.71 -9.06 10.39
N VAL A 152 -9.29 -9.33 9.22
CA VAL A 152 -9.88 -8.31 8.35
C VAL A 152 -10.88 -7.43 9.09
N VAL A 153 -11.72 -8.00 9.97
CA VAL A 153 -12.69 -7.23 10.76
C VAL A 153 -12.01 -6.16 11.61
N GLY A 154 -10.89 -6.51 12.26
CA GLY A 154 -10.18 -5.58 13.14
C GLY A 154 -9.42 -4.52 12.36
N ILE A 155 -8.84 -4.89 11.21
CA ILE A 155 -8.23 -3.92 10.28
C ILE A 155 -9.27 -2.89 9.82
N THR A 156 -10.45 -3.33 9.36
CA THR A 156 -11.53 -2.43 8.94
C THR A 156 -11.94 -1.47 10.06
N GLU A 157 -12.23 -2.00 11.25
CA GLU A 157 -12.65 -1.20 12.41
C GLU A 157 -11.58 -0.18 12.81
N GLY A 158 -10.32 -0.59 12.88
CA GLY A 158 -9.24 0.32 13.25
C GLY A 158 -8.99 1.39 12.19
N TYR A 159 -9.05 1.06 10.89
CA TYR A 159 -8.98 2.09 9.85
C TYR A 159 -10.13 3.09 9.95
N GLU A 160 -11.36 2.64 10.20
CA GLU A 160 -12.49 3.57 10.41
C GLU A 160 -12.28 4.49 11.61
N ILE A 161 -11.71 3.98 12.71
CA ILE A 161 -11.40 4.79 13.90
C ILE A 161 -10.33 5.83 13.57
N ILE A 162 -9.25 5.44 12.89
CA ILE A 162 -8.17 6.36 12.49
C ILE A 162 -8.70 7.43 11.54
N ILE A 163 -9.52 7.03 10.55
CA ILE A 163 -10.13 7.94 9.58
C ILE A 163 -10.99 8.99 10.27
N LYS A 164 -11.87 8.57 11.18
CA LYS A 164 -12.75 9.48 11.93
C LYS A 164 -11.98 10.37 12.90
N ARG A 165 -10.91 9.85 13.52
CA ARG A 165 -10.11 10.59 14.51
C ARG A 165 -9.35 11.76 13.88
N HIS A 166 -8.93 11.61 12.62
CA HIS A 166 -8.06 12.57 11.93
C HIS A 166 -8.71 13.22 10.72
N ASP A 167 -10.02 13.04 10.53
CA ASP A 167 -10.78 13.53 9.39
C ASP A 167 -10.07 13.23 8.05
N ILE A 168 -9.68 11.97 7.86
CA ILE A 168 -8.88 11.54 6.69
C ILE A 168 -9.69 11.71 5.40
N ASP A 169 -9.12 12.41 4.43
CA ASP A 169 -9.69 12.67 3.11
C ASP A 169 -9.31 11.61 2.07
N MET A 170 -8.15 10.96 2.27
CA MET A 170 -7.58 9.97 1.35
C MET A 170 -6.78 8.92 2.10
N MET A 171 -6.91 7.67 1.68
CA MET A 171 -6.16 6.53 2.18
C MET A 171 -5.35 5.88 1.06
N ILE A 172 -4.08 5.60 1.35
CA ILE A 172 -3.15 4.96 0.42
C ILE A 172 -2.55 3.74 1.12
N ILE A 173 -2.87 2.55 0.62
CA ILE A 173 -2.21 1.29 1.03
C ILE A 173 -0.94 1.14 0.20
N VAL A 174 0.19 0.87 0.84
CA VAL A 174 1.52 0.79 0.21
C VAL A 174 2.18 -0.55 0.49
N ASP A 175 2.48 -1.29 -0.56
CA ASP A 175 3.21 -2.55 -0.52
C ASP A 175 4.69 -2.35 -0.88
N GLY A 176 5.56 -2.93 -0.06
CA GLY A 176 6.99 -3.06 -0.30
C GLY A 176 7.29 -4.32 -1.10
N GLY A 177 6.98 -4.30 -2.38
CA GLY A 177 6.95 -5.48 -3.20
C GLY A 177 5.99 -5.30 -4.36
N ASN A 178 5.52 -6.41 -4.91
CA ASN A 178 4.45 -6.39 -5.90
C ASN A 178 3.53 -7.63 -5.82
N ASP A 179 3.53 -8.33 -4.69
CA ASP A 179 2.63 -9.45 -4.39
C ASP A 179 1.23 -9.02 -3.99
N VAL A 180 0.99 -7.77 -3.59
CA VAL A 180 -0.39 -7.25 -3.42
C VAL A 180 -1.25 -7.41 -4.69
N MET A 181 -0.60 -7.56 -5.85
CA MET A 181 -1.25 -7.78 -7.14
C MET A 181 -1.63 -9.24 -7.42
N MET A 182 -1.22 -10.19 -6.58
CA MET A 182 -1.55 -11.60 -6.76
C MET A 182 -3.00 -11.86 -6.36
N ARG A 183 -3.71 -12.62 -7.19
CA ARG A 183 -5.17 -12.80 -7.10
C ARG A 183 -5.57 -14.04 -6.32
N GLY A 184 -4.65 -14.97 -6.13
CA GLY A 184 -4.81 -16.21 -5.36
C GLY A 184 -4.80 -17.48 -6.21
N ASN A 185 -4.90 -17.38 -7.54
CA ASN A 185 -4.84 -18.54 -8.44
C ASN A 185 -3.48 -18.70 -9.13
N GLU A 186 -2.49 -17.87 -8.78
CA GLU A 186 -1.11 -18.01 -9.18
C GLU A 186 -0.43 -19.14 -8.41
N THR A 187 0.63 -19.70 -9.03
CA THR A 187 1.42 -20.78 -8.43
C THR A 187 2.09 -20.32 -7.12
N GLY A 188 2.73 -19.14 -7.14
CA GLY A 188 3.26 -18.46 -5.96
C GLY A 188 2.55 -17.13 -5.73
N LEU A 189 2.39 -16.76 -4.45
CA LEU A 189 1.61 -15.58 -4.05
C LEU A 189 2.42 -14.53 -3.28
N GLY A 190 3.68 -14.77 -2.94
CA GLY A 190 4.42 -13.90 -2.01
C GLY A 190 3.94 -14.06 -0.57
N SER A 191 3.60 -12.95 0.09
CA SER A 191 3.00 -12.83 1.43
C SER A 191 1.50 -12.49 1.39
N PRO A 192 0.65 -13.38 0.83
CA PRO A 192 -0.75 -13.06 0.58
C PRO A 192 -1.56 -12.77 1.85
N GLN A 193 -1.11 -13.22 3.02
CA GLN A 193 -1.87 -13.09 4.25
C GLN A 193 -2.05 -11.63 4.65
N GLU A 194 -0.95 -10.95 4.97
CA GLU A 194 -0.97 -9.57 5.44
C GLU A 194 -1.51 -8.62 4.36
N ASP A 195 -1.06 -8.78 3.10
CA ASP A 195 -1.50 -7.93 1.98
C ASP A 195 -3.01 -7.98 1.76
N SER A 196 -3.56 -9.19 1.68
CA SER A 196 -5.00 -9.35 1.48
C SER A 196 -5.79 -8.88 2.70
N MET A 197 -5.23 -9.00 3.91
CA MET A 197 -5.87 -8.49 5.11
C MET A 197 -6.03 -6.97 5.05
N SER A 198 -4.97 -6.26 4.68
CA SER A 198 -4.99 -4.79 4.55
C SER A 198 -5.87 -4.32 3.41
N VAL A 199 -5.77 -4.94 2.23
CA VAL A 199 -6.60 -4.60 1.07
C VAL A 199 -8.09 -4.85 1.36
N VAL A 200 -8.44 -6.03 1.88
CA VAL A 200 -9.85 -6.35 2.16
C VAL A 200 -10.37 -5.54 3.34
N GLY A 201 -9.53 -5.27 4.35
CA GLY A 201 -9.89 -4.39 5.47
C GLY A 201 -10.18 -2.96 5.00
N ALA A 202 -9.31 -2.38 4.17
CA ALA A 202 -9.54 -1.07 3.56
C ALA A 202 -10.77 -1.06 2.64
N TYR A 203 -11.04 -2.16 1.94
CA TYR A 203 -12.21 -2.29 1.07
C TYR A 203 -13.50 -2.33 1.90
N GLY A 204 -13.47 -2.98 3.06
CA GLY A 204 -14.58 -3.13 4.00
C GLY A 204 -14.99 -1.86 4.74
N ILE A 205 -14.17 -0.80 4.73
CA ILE A 205 -14.51 0.51 5.32
C ILE A 205 -15.83 1.00 4.71
N SER A 206 -16.73 1.54 5.52
CA SER A 206 -17.97 2.14 5.03
C SER A 206 -17.70 3.30 4.06
N THR A 207 -18.44 3.37 2.95
CA THR A 207 -18.33 4.49 1.99
C THR A 207 -18.80 5.81 2.56
N SER A 208 -19.61 5.80 3.64
CA SER A 208 -19.95 7.00 4.40
C SER A 208 -18.82 7.50 5.30
N VAL A 209 -17.83 6.64 5.61
CA VAL A 209 -16.65 7.01 6.41
C VAL A 209 -15.54 7.53 5.51
N LEU A 210 -15.29 6.86 4.39
CA LEU A 210 -14.35 7.33 3.37
C LEU A 210 -14.85 6.85 2.00
N PRO A 211 -15.12 7.72 1.00
CA PRO A 211 -15.57 7.28 -0.31
C PRO A 211 -14.58 6.32 -1.00
N MET A 212 -15.06 5.39 -1.83
CA MET A 212 -14.22 4.34 -2.42
C MET A 212 -13.14 4.92 -3.36
N GLU A 213 -13.46 5.99 -4.07
CA GLU A 213 -12.57 6.73 -4.95
C GLU A 213 -11.42 7.45 -4.21
N ARG A 214 -11.51 7.56 -2.88
CA ARG A 214 -10.47 8.12 -2.01
C ARG A 214 -9.54 7.06 -1.45
N ARG A 215 -9.63 5.82 -1.94
CA ARG A 215 -8.84 4.69 -1.45
C ARG A 215 -8.00 4.11 -2.59
N ILE A 216 -6.69 4.12 -2.38
CA ILE A 216 -5.70 3.76 -3.40
C ILE A 216 -4.81 2.65 -2.86
N VAL A 217 -4.37 1.75 -3.73
CA VAL A 217 -3.32 0.79 -3.47
C VAL A 217 -2.13 1.14 -4.36
N THR A 218 -0.94 1.10 -3.80
CA THR A 218 0.28 1.23 -4.57
C THR A 218 1.34 0.25 -4.09
N CYS A 219 2.26 -0.10 -4.98
CA CYS A 219 3.37 -0.96 -4.66
C CYS A 219 4.66 -0.42 -5.31
N ILE A 220 5.80 -0.67 -4.67
CA ILE A 220 7.15 -0.26 -5.11
C ILE A 220 8.14 -1.38 -4.81
N GLY A 221 9.21 -1.50 -5.59
CA GLY A 221 10.18 -2.59 -5.42
C GLY A 221 9.95 -3.76 -6.38
N PHE A 222 9.36 -3.50 -7.56
CA PHE A 222 9.07 -4.50 -8.58
C PHE A 222 10.18 -5.56 -8.75
N GLY A 223 9.79 -6.82 -8.54
CA GLY A 223 10.64 -7.99 -8.68
C GLY A 223 11.35 -8.45 -7.40
N VAL A 224 11.25 -7.71 -6.30
CA VAL A 224 11.88 -8.13 -5.03
C VAL A 224 11.28 -9.44 -4.49
N ASP A 225 9.98 -9.68 -4.73
CA ASP A 225 9.26 -10.88 -4.28
C ASP A 225 9.44 -12.10 -5.19
N HIS A 226 10.31 -11.99 -6.20
CA HIS A 226 10.65 -13.12 -7.06
C HIS A 226 11.04 -14.36 -6.25
N TYR A 227 11.79 -14.16 -5.17
CA TYR A 227 12.24 -15.21 -4.28
C TYR A 227 11.15 -15.74 -3.33
N HIS A 228 10.00 -15.07 -3.26
CA HIS A 228 8.77 -15.54 -2.60
C HIS A 228 7.77 -16.16 -3.60
N GLY A 229 8.24 -16.48 -4.82
CA GLY A 229 7.46 -17.19 -5.84
C GLY A 229 6.58 -16.28 -6.71
N VAL A 230 6.71 -14.96 -6.57
CA VAL A 230 5.98 -14.00 -7.41
C VAL A 230 6.62 -13.95 -8.80
N ASN A 231 5.79 -13.96 -9.84
CA ASN A 231 6.25 -13.89 -11.22
C ASN A 231 5.83 -12.57 -11.87
N SER A 232 6.80 -11.87 -12.46
CA SER A 232 6.62 -10.59 -13.13
C SER A 232 5.58 -10.62 -14.26
N CYS A 233 5.53 -11.69 -15.06
CA CYS A 233 4.53 -11.80 -16.13
C CYS A 233 3.11 -11.92 -15.58
N LEU A 234 2.92 -12.65 -14.48
CA LEU A 234 1.62 -12.74 -13.81
C LEU A 234 1.20 -11.39 -13.22
N PHE A 235 2.14 -10.60 -12.68
CA PHE A 235 1.88 -9.22 -12.27
C PHE A 235 1.41 -8.36 -13.46
N PHE A 236 2.08 -8.44 -14.62
CA PHE A 236 1.69 -7.68 -15.81
C PHE A 236 0.34 -8.15 -16.39
N GLU A 237 0.06 -9.45 -16.34
CA GLU A 237 -1.24 -10.02 -16.70
C GLU A 237 -2.35 -9.46 -15.79
N ASN A 238 -2.12 -9.45 -14.47
CA ASN A 238 -3.08 -8.93 -13.51
C ASN A 238 -3.33 -7.42 -13.71
N THR A 239 -2.26 -6.65 -13.93
CA THR A 239 -2.33 -5.23 -14.29
C THR A 239 -3.14 -5.00 -15.56
N SER A 240 -2.89 -5.79 -16.61
CA SER A 240 -3.64 -5.72 -17.87
C SER A 240 -5.12 -6.05 -17.70
N GLU A 241 -5.42 -7.02 -16.84
CA GLU A 241 -6.79 -7.36 -16.48
C GLU A 241 -7.47 -6.23 -15.69
N ILE A 242 -6.73 -5.49 -14.84
CA ILE A 242 -7.28 -4.31 -14.15
C ILE A 242 -7.69 -3.27 -15.18
N ILE A 243 -6.78 -2.91 -16.07
CA ILE A 243 -6.98 -1.90 -17.11
C ILE A 243 -8.20 -2.23 -17.96
N THR A 244 -8.38 -3.51 -18.31
CA THR A 244 -9.47 -3.94 -19.19
C THR A 244 -10.82 -3.99 -18.48
N LYS A 245 -10.85 -4.30 -17.18
CA LYS A 245 -12.10 -4.60 -16.45
C LYS A 245 -12.62 -3.45 -15.59
N PHE A 246 -11.76 -2.52 -15.21
CA PHE A 246 -12.09 -1.48 -14.24
C PHE A 246 -11.72 -0.10 -14.80
N ASP A 247 -12.74 0.72 -15.04
CA ASP A 247 -12.54 2.14 -15.31
C ASP A 247 -11.79 2.78 -14.14
N ASN A 248 -10.72 3.52 -14.45
CA ASN A 248 -9.80 4.07 -13.45
C ASN A 248 -9.23 3.02 -12.47
N GLY A 249 -9.14 1.75 -12.87
CA GLY A 249 -8.54 0.71 -12.05
C GLY A 249 -7.02 0.87 -11.93
N PHE A 250 -6.36 1.19 -13.03
CA PHE A 250 -4.94 1.55 -13.08
C PHE A 250 -4.80 3.06 -13.16
N LEU A 251 -4.10 3.64 -12.19
CA LEU A 251 -3.98 5.09 -12.01
C LEU A 251 -2.65 5.64 -12.56
N GLY A 252 -1.76 4.76 -13.01
CA GLY A 252 -0.48 5.10 -13.62
C GLY A 252 0.73 4.63 -12.81
N VAL A 253 1.91 5.06 -13.25
CA VAL A 253 3.21 4.75 -12.64
C VAL A 253 4.07 6.01 -12.52
N CYS A 254 4.99 6.04 -11.56
CA CYS A 254 6.08 7.02 -11.54
C CYS A 254 7.33 6.42 -10.88
N SER A 255 8.51 6.81 -11.36
CA SER A 255 9.78 6.46 -10.73
C SER A 255 10.14 7.46 -9.65
N VAL A 256 10.58 6.97 -8.49
CA VAL A 256 11.32 7.77 -7.52
C VAL A 256 12.76 7.92 -8.01
N VAL A 257 13.26 9.15 -8.14
CA VAL A 257 14.63 9.42 -8.60
C VAL A 257 15.53 9.94 -7.48
N ARG A 258 16.84 9.76 -7.68
CA ARG A 258 17.87 10.02 -6.68
C ARG A 258 17.92 11.47 -6.20
N GLU A 259 17.58 12.41 -7.07
CA GLU A 259 17.69 13.84 -6.82
C GLU A 259 16.59 14.35 -5.89
N TRP A 260 15.49 13.60 -5.76
CA TRP A 260 14.32 14.05 -5.01
C TRP A 260 14.54 14.06 -3.51
N ASN A 261 14.00 15.10 -2.86
CA ASN A 261 14.12 15.25 -1.41
C ASN A 261 13.40 14.15 -0.65
N CYS A 262 12.24 13.69 -1.16
CA CYS A 262 11.51 12.58 -0.57
C CYS A 262 12.33 11.28 -0.54
N PHE A 263 13.09 10.98 -1.60
CA PHE A 263 14.00 9.84 -1.63
C PHE A 263 15.13 9.99 -0.60
N LYS A 264 15.77 11.16 -0.54
CA LYS A 264 16.86 11.40 0.42
C LYS A 264 16.41 11.19 1.86
N GLN A 265 15.19 11.61 2.19
CA GLN A 265 14.62 11.43 3.52
C GLN A 265 14.22 9.98 3.79
N PHE A 266 13.62 9.28 2.81
CA PHE A 266 13.36 7.84 2.90
C PHE A 266 14.64 7.03 3.13
N LYS A 267 15.72 7.34 2.39
CA LYS A 267 17.01 6.68 2.60
C LYS A 267 17.55 6.92 4.01
N LYS A 268 17.49 8.16 4.51
CA LYS A 268 17.97 8.51 5.86
C LYS A 268 17.15 7.82 6.96
N SER A 269 15.82 7.73 6.82
CA SER A 269 14.98 7.03 7.80
C SER A 269 15.30 5.54 7.84
N CYS A 270 15.48 4.89 6.68
CA CYS A 270 15.95 3.51 6.61
C CYS A 270 17.31 3.35 7.29
N GLN A 271 18.28 4.21 6.98
CA GLN A 271 19.62 4.14 7.59
C GLN A 271 19.58 4.31 9.11
N TYR A 272 18.77 5.22 9.64
CA TYR A 272 18.57 5.37 11.08
C TYR A 272 18.09 4.06 11.70
N THR A 273 17.01 3.49 11.17
CA THR A 273 16.40 2.27 11.71
C THR A 273 17.31 1.06 11.53
N PHE A 274 18.01 0.92 10.41
CA PHE A 274 18.93 -0.21 10.15
C PHE A 274 20.15 -0.18 11.08
N ASN A 275 20.61 1.00 11.49
CA ASN A 275 21.70 1.13 12.46
C ASN A 275 21.30 0.64 13.86
N ILE A 276 20.01 0.66 14.19
CA ILE A 276 19.48 0.14 15.45
C ILE A 276 19.14 -1.34 15.29
N MET A 277 18.36 -1.69 14.26
CA MET A 277 17.88 -3.03 13.96
C MET A 277 18.87 -3.84 13.09
N LYS A 278 20.15 -3.87 13.48
CA LYS A 278 21.24 -4.44 12.65
C LYS A 278 21.05 -5.91 12.24
N LYS A 279 20.32 -6.70 13.02
CA LYS A 279 20.05 -8.12 12.72
C LYS A 279 18.96 -8.32 11.66
N ALA A 280 18.06 -7.34 11.51
CA ALA A 280 16.88 -7.46 10.67
C ALA A 280 16.57 -6.18 9.86
N PRO A 281 17.55 -5.57 9.15
CA PRO A 281 17.26 -4.48 8.22
C PRO A 281 16.40 -4.96 7.06
N SER A 282 15.55 -4.10 6.53
CA SER A 282 14.61 -4.44 5.45
C SER A 282 15.34 -4.80 4.17
N ILE A 283 15.14 -6.02 3.66
CA ILE A 283 15.66 -6.44 2.35
C ILE A 283 15.01 -5.59 1.26
N VAL A 284 13.67 -5.46 1.32
CA VAL A 284 12.87 -4.70 0.36
C VAL A 284 13.35 -3.25 0.24
N SER A 285 13.37 -2.51 1.35
CA SER A 285 13.72 -1.09 1.32
C SER A 285 15.19 -0.90 0.90
N SER A 286 16.09 -1.81 1.27
CA SER A 286 17.50 -1.77 0.83
C SER A 286 17.63 -2.00 -0.69
N CYS A 287 16.85 -2.93 -1.25
CA CYS A 287 16.82 -3.18 -2.70
C CYS A 287 16.26 -1.98 -3.47
N ILE A 288 15.18 -1.36 -2.98
CA ILE A 288 14.60 -0.14 -3.56
C ILE A 288 15.63 0.99 -3.54
N ILE A 289 16.28 1.22 -2.40
CA ILE A 289 17.32 2.25 -2.27
C ILE A 289 18.45 1.97 -3.27
N ALA A 290 18.97 0.74 -3.32
CA ALA A 290 20.04 0.37 -4.24
C ALA A 290 19.66 0.62 -5.70
N ALA A 291 18.43 0.29 -6.11
CA ALA A 291 17.94 0.54 -7.45
C ALA A 291 17.87 2.04 -7.77
N ILE A 292 17.36 2.87 -6.86
CA ILE A 292 17.29 4.34 -7.04
C ILE A 292 18.71 4.94 -7.10
N GLU A 293 19.67 4.35 -6.40
CA GLU A 293 21.09 4.76 -6.47
C GLU A 293 21.83 4.25 -7.72
N GLY A 294 21.14 3.53 -8.61
CA GLY A 294 21.67 3.06 -9.88
C GLY A 294 22.42 1.73 -9.82
N GLN A 295 22.27 0.96 -8.74
CA GLN A 295 22.80 -0.40 -8.67
C GLN A 295 21.94 -1.35 -9.53
N TYR A 296 22.56 -2.44 -10.01
CA TYR A 296 21.90 -3.40 -10.90
C TYR A 296 22.41 -4.83 -10.72
N GLY A 297 21.56 -5.82 -11.00
CA GLY A 297 21.88 -7.24 -11.02
C GLY A 297 22.05 -7.81 -9.62
N ASN A 298 23.01 -8.72 -9.46
CA ASN A 298 23.29 -9.40 -8.20
C ASN A 298 24.09 -8.54 -7.21
N TYR A 299 23.57 -7.34 -6.94
CA TYR A 299 24.13 -6.42 -5.96
C TYR A 299 23.51 -6.66 -4.59
N HIS A 300 24.35 -6.85 -3.57
CA HIS A 300 23.94 -7.03 -2.19
C HIS A 300 24.28 -5.77 -1.36
N PRO A 301 23.27 -4.96 -0.97
CA PRO A 301 23.50 -3.81 -0.11
C PRO A 301 24.21 -4.20 1.20
N PRO A 302 25.20 -3.41 1.66
CA PRO A 302 26.02 -3.75 2.82
C PRO A 302 25.22 -4.12 4.08
N GLU A 303 24.13 -3.41 4.34
CA GLU A 303 23.26 -3.59 5.51
C GLU A 303 22.56 -4.96 5.52
N ILE A 304 22.25 -5.53 4.37
CA ILE A 304 21.56 -6.83 4.25
C ILE A 304 22.46 -7.94 3.73
N LYS A 305 23.77 -7.69 3.59
CA LYS A 305 24.71 -8.63 2.98
C LYS A 305 24.76 -9.97 3.72
N SER A 306 24.70 -9.97 5.05
CA SER A 306 24.65 -11.20 5.85
C SER A 306 23.34 -11.97 5.65
N ARG A 307 22.21 -11.27 5.49
CA ARG A 307 20.87 -11.86 5.30
C ARG A 307 20.65 -12.44 3.89
N THR A 308 21.41 -11.95 2.92
CA THR A 308 21.28 -12.33 1.51
C THR A 308 22.51 -13.09 1.00
N SER A 309 23.44 -13.45 1.90
CA SER A 309 24.62 -14.23 1.53
C SER A 309 24.21 -15.61 1.02
N GLY A 310 24.71 -15.98 -0.16
CA GLY A 310 24.40 -17.26 -0.79
C GLY A 310 23.10 -17.29 -1.60
N SER A 311 22.35 -16.17 -1.65
CA SER A 311 21.26 -15.99 -2.62
C SER A 311 21.74 -15.22 -3.85
N THR A 312 20.90 -15.17 -4.88
CA THR A 312 21.00 -14.15 -5.93
C THR A 312 20.01 -13.04 -5.58
N LEU A 313 20.34 -11.81 -5.91
CA LEU A 313 19.43 -10.68 -5.99
C LEU A 313 19.36 -10.22 -7.45
N TYR A 314 18.31 -9.48 -7.78
CA TYR A 314 18.17 -8.89 -9.11
C TYR A 314 17.69 -7.44 -9.00
N ILE A 315 18.59 -6.61 -8.49
CA ILE A 315 18.36 -5.16 -8.40
C ILE A 315 18.14 -4.63 -9.81
N ASN A 316 17.06 -3.87 -10.01
CA ASN A 316 16.73 -3.35 -11.33
C ASN A 316 16.03 -1.98 -11.23
N PRO A 317 16.10 -1.13 -12.26
CA PRO A 317 15.51 0.21 -12.21
C PRO A 317 13.99 0.24 -11.99
N MET A 318 13.25 -0.82 -12.34
CA MET A 318 11.79 -0.86 -12.11
C MET A 318 11.44 -0.96 -10.62
N MET A 319 12.39 -1.36 -9.76
CA MET A 319 12.20 -1.31 -8.30
C MET A 319 11.97 0.12 -7.77
N SER A 320 12.39 1.15 -8.51
CA SER A 320 12.14 2.55 -8.17
C SER A 320 10.72 3.03 -8.50
N MET A 321 9.93 2.22 -9.21
CA MET A 321 8.63 2.64 -9.72
C MET A 321 7.52 2.31 -8.72
N TYR A 322 6.73 3.34 -8.39
CA TYR A 322 5.40 3.12 -7.84
C TYR A 322 4.44 2.76 -8.96
N TRP A 323 3.58 1.78 -8.68
CA TRP A 323 2.42 1.42 -9.49
C TRP A 323 1.16 1.76 -8.70
N PHE A 324 0.27 2.56 -9.26
CA PHE A 324 -0.92 3.04 -8.55
C PHE A 324 -2.20 2.41 -9.11
N TYR A 325 -3.07 1.99 -8.21
CA TYR A 325 -4.33 1.34 -8.53
C TYR A 325 -5.45 1.86 -7.63
N SER A 326 -6.68 1.85 -8.13
CA SER A 326 -7.84 2.02 -7.24
C SER A 326 -7.91 0.82 -6.28
N LEU A 327 -8.23 1.07 -5.00
CA LEU A 327 -8.43 -0.05 -4.05
C LEU A 327 -9.55 -0.98 -4.54
N ASN A 328 -10.60 -0.41 -5.15
CA ASN A 328 -11.73 -1.15 -5.68
C ASN A 328 -11.32 -2.21 -6.71
N SER A 329 -10.41 -1.88 -7.63
CA SER A 329 -9.95 -2.85 -8.64
C SER A 329 -9.15 -3.98 -8.02
N ILE A 330 -8.24 -3.68 -7.07
CA ILE A 330 -7.42 -4.71 -6.41
C ILE A 330 -8.29 -5.66 -5.59
N ALA A 331 -9.14 -5.12 -4.72
CA ALA A 331 -10.01 -5.93 -3.87
C ALA A 331 -11.04 -6.77 -4.65
N ASN A 332 -11.45 -6.36 -5.85
CA ASN A 332 -12.35 -7.14 -6.70
C ASN A 332 -11.62 -8.13 -7.62
N GLN A 333 -10.30 -8.01 -7.78
CA GLN A 333 -9.49 -9.04 -8.43
C GLN A 333 -9.08 -10.17 -7.50
N LEU A 334 -9.09 -9.93 -6.18
CA LEU A 334 -8.75 -10.91 -5.16
C LEU A 334 -9.79 -12.04 -5.09
N LEU A 335 -9.45 -13.20 -5.64
CA LEU A 335 -10.40 -14.30 -5.87
C LEU A 335 -10.86 -14.99 -4.59
N TYR A 336 -10.10 -14.84 -3.50
CA TYR A 336 -10.42 -15.41 -2.20
C TYR A 336 -11.00 -14.42 -1.20
N LYS A 337 -11.31 -13.17 -1.61
CA LYS A 337 -11.86 -12.13 -0.72
C LYS A 337 -13.00 -12.64 0.17
N LYS A 338 -14.02 -13.28 -0.44
CA LYS A 338 -15.20 -13.80 0.28
C LYS A 338 -14.89 -14.84 1.34
N PHE A 339 -13.74 -15.51 1.23
CA PHE A 339 -13.30 -16.53 2.20
C PHE A 339 -12.63 -15.91 3.43
N ILE A 340 -12.19 -14.64 3.34
CA ILE A 340 -11.38 -13.99 4.38
C ILE A 340 -12.03 -12.72 4.94
N GLU A 341 -13.04 -12.15 4.28
CA GLU A 341 -13.61 -10.83 4.63
C GLU A 341 -14.20 -10.75 6.04
N THR A 342 -14.58 -11.89 6.62
CA THR A 342 -15.12 -11.99 7.99
C THR A 342 -14.11 -12.49 9.02
N SER A 343 -12.84 -12.64 8.64
CA SER A 343 -11.79 -13.13 9.53
C SER A 343 -11.59 -12.20 10.75
N LYS A 344 -11.51 -12.81 11.94
CA LYS A 344 -11.23 -12.12 13.20
C LYS A 344 -9.82 -12.38 13.74
N SER A 345 -9.02 -13.12 12.99
CA SER A 345 -7.64 -13.43 13.32
C SER A 345 -6.87 -13.82 12.05
N MET A 346 -5.55 -13.80 12.16
CA MET A 346 -4.66 -14.36 11.14
C MET A 346 -4.91 -15.86 10.90
N GLU A 347 -5.35 -16.61 11.91
CA GLU A 347 -5.72 -18.02 11.76
C GLU A 347 -6.98 -18.19 10.89
N ASP A 348 -8.01 -17.37 11.11
CA ASP A 348 -9.23 -17.35 10.30
C ASP A 348 -8.92 -17.04 8.84
N LEU A 349 -8.07 -16.04 8.61
CA LEU A 349 -7.63 -15.64 7.28
C LEU A 349 -6.89 -16.79 6.58
N ASN A 350 -5.92 -17.41 7.26
CA ASN A 350 -5.17 -18.55 6.73
C ASN A 350 -6.08 -19.72 6.38
N ARG A 351 -7.09 -20.00 7.21
CA ARG A 351 -8.10 -21.04 6.95
C ARG A 351 -8.94 -20.69 5.72
N GLY A 352 -9.37 -19.45 5.57
CA GLY A 352 -10.10 -18.96 4.39
C GLY A 352 -9.29 -19.12 3.10
N LEU A 353 -8.05 -18.62 3.09
CA LEU A 353 -7.14 -18.74 1.95
C LEU A 353 -6.87 -20.21 1.58
N ARG A 354 -6.60 -21.07 2.58
CA ARG A 354 -6.40 -22.51 2.36
C ARG A 354 -7.64 -23.17 1.78
N THR A 355 -8.81 -22.83 2.29
CA THR A 355 -10.09 -23.36 1.80
C THR A 355 -10.30 -23.00 0.33
N TYR A 356 -10.04 -21.75 -0.04
CA TYR A 356 -10.08 -21.33 -1.44
C TYR A 356 -9.06 -22.11 -2.29
N ARG A 357 -7.79 -22.14 -1.88
CA ARG A 357 -6.72 -22.76 -2.68
C ARG A 357 -6.88 -24.27 -2.85
N ASN A 358 -7.40 -24.98 -1.85
CA ASN A 358 -7.68 -26.42 -1.95
C ASN A 358 -8.79 -26.75 -2.97
N ASN A 359 -9.65 -25.79 -3.30
CA ASN A 359 -10.72 -25.95 -4.29
C ASN A 359 -10.31 -25.50 -5.70
N LEU A 360 -9.08 -25.01 -5.90
CA LEU A 360 -8.57 -24.64 -7.21
C LEU A 360 -8.31 -25.89 -8.06
N LYS A 361 -8.95 -25.95 -9.24
CA LYS A 361 -8.69 -27.01 -10.22
C LYS A 361 -7.37 -26.82 -10.96
N THR A 362 -6.99 -25.57 -11.19
CA THR A 362 -5.77 -25.19 -11.91
C THR A 362 -5.19 -23.92 -11.30
N MET A 363 -3.87 -23.79 -11.38
CA MET A 363 -3.14 -22.57 -11.05
C MET A 363 -2.51 -21.98 -12.30
N ARG A 364 -2.44 -20.65 -12.38
CA ARG A 364 -1.69 -19.93 -13.41
C ARG A 364 -0.20 -20.14 -13.19
N LYS A 365 0.47 -20.61 -14.24
CA LYS A 365 1.89 -20.94 -14.20
C LYS A 365 2.72 -19.69 -14.53
N PRO A 366 3.88 -19.52 -13.89
CA PRO A 366 4.86 -18.52 -14.30
C PRO A 366 5.20 -18.65 -15.78
N SER A 367 5.33 -17.53 -16.47
CA SER A 367 5.93 -17.46 -17.80
C SER A 367 7.19 -16.60 -17.75
N PRO A 368 8.16 -16.85 -18.65
CA PRO A 368 9.33 -15.97 -18.77
C PRO A 368 8.88 -14.59 -19.26
N PHE A 369 9.53 -13.55 -18.77
CA PHE A 369 9.41 -12.22 -19.35
C PHE A 369 10.29 -12.19 -20.61
N PRO A 370 9.79 -11.70 -21.76
CA PRO A 370 10.48 -11.86 -23.02
C PRO A 370 11.66 -10.88 -23.19
N HIS A 371 12.63 -10.83 -22.26
CA HIS A 371 13.86 -10.05 -22.36
C HIS A 371 14.98 -10.62 -21.48
#